data_AF-A0AAW5RYD3-F1
#
_entry.id   AF-A0AAW5RYD3-F1
#
_cell.length_a   1.000
_cell.length_b   1.000
_cell.length_c   1.000
_cell.angle_alpha   90.00
_cell.angle_beta   90.00
_cell.angle_gamma   90.00
#
_symmetry.space_group_name_H-M   'P 1'
#
loop_
_entity.id
_entity.type
_entity.pdbx_description
1 polymer ?
#
loop_
_entity_poly.entity_id
_entity_poly.type
_entity_poly.pdbx_seq_one_letter_code
_entity_poly.pdbx_strand_id
1 'polypeptide(L)'
;MATIYDKNGNIIIEKTEISLSELLDFCRKQKISLKNANFKEQNLAGIDFNSLDLIGADFTNAILQYCNFQSSIISNAVFTNAVLKNAYMQDVIANEANFKNCSLQNIFSNSARFIDCDFSGADLRENNFLKTRITNPFFKNTLISNTIGDMENICSLQVENFSISFNSQDIAIGCKQESISWWKNVKNEELNDGREDYTQVWNAYKDILFKIINIKYNI
;
A
#
# COMPACT_ATOMS: atom_id res chain seq x y z
N MET A 1 15.18 -18.35 20.35
CA MET A 1 15.79 -19.03 19.19
C MET A 1 15.09 -18.48 17.97
N ALA A 2 15.85 -17.82 17.10
CA ALA A 2 15.34 -17.29 15.85
C ALA A 2 15.85 -18.18 14.72
N THR A 3 14.92 -18.83 14.02
CA THR A 3 15.24 -19.67 12.86
C THR A 3 14.43 -19.13 11.69
N ILE A 4 15.10 -18.86 10.57
CA ILE A 4 14.45 -18.42 9.34
C ILE A 4 14.38 -19.61 8.40
N TYR A 5 13.17 -19.90 7.93
CA TYR A 5 12.89 -20.97 6.99
C TYR A 5 12.68 -20.41 5.59
N ASP A 6 12.86 -21.22 4.56
CA ASP A 6 12.38 -20.91 3.22
C ASP A 6 10.88 -21.22 3.10
N LYS A 7 10.29 -20.85 1.96
CA LYS A 7 8.90 -21.14 1.64
C LYS A 7 8.54 -22.64 1.61
N ASN A 8 9.53 -23.54 1.56
CA ASN A 8 9.35 -24.99 1.58
C ASN A 8 9.50 -25.57 3.01
N GLY A 9 9.79 -24.73 4.02
CA GLY A 9 10.02 -25.14 5.39
C GLY A 9 11.45 -25.61 5.68
N ASN A 10 12.41 -25.42 4.78
CA ASN A 10 13.82 -25.72 5.02
C ASN A 10 14.46 -24.58 5.81
N ILE A 11 15.38 -24.87 6.71
CA ILE A 11 16.11 -23.83 7.44
C ILE A 11 17.07 -23.09 6.49
N ILE A 12 16.89 -21.78 6.34
CA ILE A 12 17.83 -20.89 5.64
C ILE A 12 18.95 -20.49 6.61
N ILE A 13 18.57 -20.09 7.83
CA ILE A 13 19.51 -19.67 8.87
C ILE A 13 19.02 -20.19 10.21
N GLU A 14 19.86 -21.00 10.86
CA GLU A 14 19.62 -21.46 12.21
C GLU A 14 20.49 -20.68 13.19
N LYS A 15 19.87 -19.90 14.08
CA LYS A 15 20.55 -19.38 15.26
C LYS A 15 19.72 -19.64 16.51
N THR A 16 20.11 -20.73 17.17
CA THR A 16 19.74 -21.00 18.55
C THR A 16 20.15 -19.79 19.41
N GLU A 17 19.34 -19.45 20.43
CA GLU A 17 19.68 -18.47 21.49
C GLU A 17 19.60 -16.97 21.20
N ILE A 18 19.55 -16.49 19.95
CA ILE A 18 19.36 -15.05 19.68
C ILE A 18 17.89 -14.70 19.36
N SER A 19 17.56 -13.41 19.50
CA SER A 19 16.29 -12.82 19.06
C SER A 19 16.23 -12.66 17.53
N LEU A 20 15.03 -12.49 16.98
CA LEU A 20 14.87 -12.21 15.55
C LEU A 20 15.57 -10.91 15.15
N SER A 21 15.51 -9.87 15.97
CA SER A 21 16.19 -8.59 15.69
C SER A 21 17.70 -8.77 15.56
N GLU A 22 18.33 -9.51 16.47
CA GLU A 22 19.76 -9.81 16.42
C GLU A 22 20.12 -10.67 15.20
N LEU A 23 19.24 -11.60 14.83
CA LEU A 23 19.40 -12.41 13.63
C LEU A 23 19.38 -11.55 12.36
N LEU A 24 18.42 -10.64 12.24
CA LEU A 24 18.30 -9.73 11.10
C LEU A 24 19.48 -8.75 11.04
N ASP A 25 19.94 -8.24 12.18
CA ASP A 25 21.16 -7.43 12.27
C ASP A 25 22.40 -8.17 11.79
N PHE A 26 22.53 -9.44 12.17
CA PHE A 26 23.59 -10.30 11.68
C PHE A 26 23.48 -10.48 10.16
N CYS A 27 22.29 -10.76 9.63
CA CYS A 27 22.07 -10.91 8.19
C CYS A 27 22.46 -9.64 7.43
N ARG A 28 22.06 -8.46 7.93
CA ARG A 28 22.40 -7.16 7.36
C ARG A 28 23.90 -6.92 7.35
N LYS A 29 24.59 -7.12 8.49
CA LYS A 29 26.04 -6.92 8.62
C LYS A 29 26.85 -7.85 7.71
N GLN A 30 26.39 -9.09 7.57
CA GLN A 30 27.04 -10.10 6.73
C GLN A 30 26.54 -10.12 5.27
N LYS A 31 25.59 -9.24 4.92
CA LYS A 31 24.94 -9.19 3.60
C LYS A 31 24.33 -10.54 3.18
N ILE A 32 23.75 -11.26 4.14
CA ILE A 32 23.07 -12.53 3.89
C ILE A 32 21.70 -12.23 3.29
N SER A 33 21.42 -12.84 2.14
CA SER A 33 20.13 -12.77 1.47
C SER A 33 19.08 -13.59 2.23
N LEU A 34 17.91 -13.02 2.45
CA LEU A 34 16.73 -13.66 3.04
C LEU A 34 15.69 -13.97 1.96
N LYS A 35 16.17 -14.30 0.76
CA LYS A 35 15.32 -14.71 -0.36
C LYS A 35 14.43 -15.88 0.00
N ASN A 36 13.15 -15.78 -0.34
CA ASN A 36 12.12 -16.77 -0.03
C ASN A 36 11.96 -17.08 1.47
N ALA A 37 12.46 -16.21 2.36
CA ALA A 37 12.28 -16.39 3.80
C ALA A 37 10.80 -16.41 4.17
N ASN A 38 10.44 -17.29 5.08
CA ASN A 38 9.08 -17.52 5.54
C ASN A 38 8.85 -16.80 6.87
N PHE A 39 8.00 -15.78 6.81
CA PHE A 39 7.52 -14.95 7.90
C PHE A 39 6.00 -15.03 8.05
N LYS A 40 5.36 -16.08 7.49
CA LYS A 40 3.91 -16.26 7.53
C LYS A 40 3.39 -16.25 8.95
N GLU A 41 2.26 -15.55 9.13
CA GLU A 41 1.47 -15.54 10.36
C GLU A 41 2.26 -15.07 11.60
N GLN A 42 3.44 -14.49 11.41
CA GLN A 42 4.25 -14.00 12.50
C GLN A 42 3.76 -12.63 12.99
N ASN A 43 3.84 -12.41 14.30
CA ASN A 43 3.78 -11.07 14.85
C ASN A 43 5.18 -10.45 14.80
N LEU A 44 5.35 -9.48 13.91
CA LEU A 44 6.61 -8.82 13.60
C LEU A 44 6.52 -7.31 13.83
N ALA A 45 5.51 -6.84 14.56
CA ALA A 45 5.31 -5.42 14.79
C ALA A 45 6.59 -4.73 15.30
N GLY A 46 6.98 -3.64 14.65
CA GLY A 46 8.19 -2.87 14.99
C GLY A 46 9.53 -3.51 14.60
N ILE A 47 9.55 -4.66 13.93
CA ILE A 47 10.81 -5.30 13.51
C ILE A 47 11.50 -4.47 12.41
N ASP A 48 12.83 -4.40 12.51
CA ASP A 48 13.69 -3.71 11.55
C ASP A 48 14.18 -4.64 10.43
N PHE A 49 13.55 -4.52 9.26
CA PHE A 49 13.90 -5.16 8.00
C PHE A 49 14.75 -4.27 7.06
N ASN A 50 15.25 -3.13 7.53
CA ASN A 50 15.98 -2.16 6.73
C ASN A 50 17.14 -2.79 5.95
N SER A 51 17.29 -2.42 4.68
CA SER A 51 18.43 -2.80 3.82
C SER A 51 18.62 -4.32 3.66
N LEU A 52 17.59 -5.13 3.92
CA LEU A 52 17.63 -6.57 3.69
C LEU A 52 17.18 -6.92 2.26
N ASP A 53 17.78 -7.98 1.72
CA ASP A 53 17.31 -8.64 0.51
C ASP A 53 16.25 -9.67 0.90
N LEU A 54 14.98 -9.34 0.66
CA LEU A 54 13.79 -10.11 1.01
C LEU A 54 13.04 -10.55 -0.25
N ILE A 55 13.75 -10.72 -1.38
CA ILE A 55 13.13 -11.10 -2.64
C ILE A 55 12.36 -12.42 -2.47
N GLY A 56 11.08 -12.42 -2.81
CA GLY A 56 10.22 -13.60 -2.68
C GLY A 56 9.89 -14.02 -1.25
N ALA A 57 10.25 -13.23 -0.23
CA ALA A 57 9.89 -13.53 1.15
C ALA A 57 8.37 -13.54 1.34
N ASP A 58 7.90 -14.39 2.23
CA ASP A 58 6.47 -14.62 2.45
C ASP A 58 6.05 -14.10 3.82
N PHE A 59 5.29 -13.00 3.80
CA PHE A 59 4.69 -12.31 4.93
C PHE A 59 3.16 -12.50 4.99
N THR A 60 2.63 -13.56 4.35
CA THR A 60 1.18 -13.82 4.34
C THR A 60 0.62 -13.83 5.76
N ASN A 61 -0.46 -13.10 6.01
CA ASN A 61 -1.12 -12.93 7.31
C ASN A 61 -0.22 -12.37 8.44
N ALA A 62 0.95 -11.79 8.15
CA ALA A 62 1.84 -11.26 9.17
C ALA A 62 1.36 -9.91 9.74
N ILE A 63 1.68 -9.66 11.01
CA ILE A 63 1.47 -8.34 11.64
C ILE A 63 2.78 -7.56 11.52
N LEU A 64 2.77 -6.52 10.70
CA LEU A 64 3.95 -5.73 10.30
C LEU A 64 3.80 -4.23 10.65
N GLN A 65 2.94 -3.92 11.63
CA GLN A 65 2.70 -2.54 12.04
C GLN A 65 3.99 -1.92 12.53
N TYR A 66 4.29 -0.70 12.08
CA TYR A 66 5.50 0.04 12.45
C TYR A 66 6.82 -0.64 12.07
N CYS A 67 6.81 -1.67 11.21
CA CYS A 67 8.05 -2.28 10.70
C CYS A 67 8.86 -1.28 9.88
N ASN A 68 10.18 -1.45 9.92
CA ASN A 68 11.08 -0.69 9.06
C ASN A 68 11.55 -1.53 7.88
N PHE A 69 11.05 -1.26 6.68
CA PHE A 69 11.49 -1.85 5.42
C PHE A 69 12.39 -0.91 4.61
N GLN A 70 12.83 0.23 5.18
CA GLN A 70 13.59 1.23 4.43
C GLN A 70 14.76 0.61 3.64
N SER A 71 14.92 1.02 2.38
CA SER A 71 15.98 0.55 1.47
C SER A 71 16.06 -0.98 1.26
N SER A 72 15.04 -1.74 1.67
CA SER A 72 14.96 -3.18 1.42
C SER A 72 14.51 -3.51 0.00
N ILE A 73 14.87 -4.70 -0.46
CA ILE A 73 14.38 -5.25 -1.73
C ILE A 73 13.35 -6.32 -1.40
N ILE A 74 12.08 -6.03 -1.67
CA ILE A 74 10.94 -6.92 -1.43
C ILE A 74 10.29 -7.37 -2.75
N SER A 75 11.03 -7.33 -3.86
CA SER A 75 10.50 -7.78 -5.15
C SER A 75 10.02 -9.23 -5.08
N ASN A 76 8.88 -9.54 -5.69
CA ASN A 76 8.20 -10.84 -5.62
C ASN A 76 7.76 -11.29 -4.20
N ALA A 77 7.91 -10.44 -3.18
CA ALA A 77 7.45 -10.80 -1.83
C ALA A 77 5.93 -10.86 -1.76
N VAL A 78 5.42 -11.72 -0.87
CA VAL A 78 3.99 -11.96 -0.69
C VAL A 78 3.56 -11.37 0.64
N PHE A 79 2.69 -10.37 0.60
CA PHE A 79 2.13 -9.72 1.79
C PHE A 79 0.65 -10.03 1.98
N THR A 80 0.05 -10.98 1.24
CA THR A 80 -1.40 -11.19 1.24
C THR A 80 -2.02 -11.21 2.65
N ASN A 81 -3.02 -10.36 2.88
CA ASN A 81 -3.70 -10.11 4.16
C ASN A 81 -2.81 -9.58 5.32
N ALA A 82 -1.58 -9.13 5.04
CA ALA A 82 -0.70 -8.59 6.08
C ALA A 82 -1.14 -7.19 6.53
N VAL A 83 -0.72 -6.82 7.75
CA VAL A 83 -1.04 -5.51 8.35
C VAL A 83 0.23 -4.67 8.45
N LEU A 84 0.43 -3.75 7.50
CA LEU A 84 1.60 -2.85 7.37
C LEU A 84 1.29 -1.39 7.79
N LYS A 85 0.29 -1.16 8.63
CA LYS A 85 -0.06 0.18 9.10
C LYS A 85 1.15 0.91 9.67
N ASN A 86 1.39 2.13 9.23
CA ASN A 86 2.51 2.98 9.66
C ASN A 86 3.90 2.38 9.41
N ALA A 87 4.05 1.47 8.43
CA ALA A 87 5.36 0.92 8.08
C ALA A 87 6.24 1.95 7.36
N TYR A 88 7.54 1.88 7.61
CA TYR A 88 8.55 2.67 6.91
C TYR A 88 8.98 1.92 5.65
N MET A 89 8.71 2.48 4.48
CA MET A 89 8.97 1.86 3.18
C MET A 89 9.79 2.78 2.26
N GLN A 90 10.51 3.75 2.82
CA GLN A 90 11.32 4.68 2.03
C GLN A 90 12.39 3.93 1.23
N ASP A 91 12.61 4.33 -0.02
CA ASP A 91 13.60 3.71 -0.91
C ASP A 91 13.42 2.21 -1.16
N VAL A 92 12.25 1.63 -0.82
CA VAL A 92 11.96 0.22 -1.06
C VAL A 92 11.88 -0.08 -2.55
N ILE A 93 12.37 -1.26 -2.93
CA ILE A 93 12.18 -1.83 -4.27
C ILE A 93 11.21 -3.01 -4.16
N ALA A 94 9.99 -2.81 -4.66
CA ALA A 94 8.90 -3.79 -4.63
C ALA A 94 8.43 -4.08 -6.05
N ASN A 95 9.25 -4.72 -6.88
CA ASN A 95 8.80 -5.15 -8.20
C ASN A 95 7.98 -6.45 -8.06
N GLU A 96 6.81 -6.53 -8.68
CA GLU A 96 5.97 -7.74 -8.71
C GLU A 96 5.57 -8.25 -7.32
N ALA A 97 5.57 -7.38 -6.31
CA ALA A 97 5.14 -7.72 -4.97
C ALA A 97 3.60 -7.83 -4.88
N ASN A 98 3.12 -8.77 -4.07
CA ASN A 98 1.70 -9.03 -3.90
C ASN A 98 1.21 -8.43 -2.57
N PHE A 99 0.43 -7.35 -2.66
CA PHE A 99 -0.18 -6.65 -1.53
C PHE A 99 -1.71 -6.88 -1.43
N LYS A 100 -2.22 -8.00 -1.96
CA LYS A 100 -3.66 -8.30 -1.91
C LYS A 100 -4.20 -8.25 -0.48
N ASN A 101 -5.33 -7.57 -0.31
CA ASN A 101 -6.04 -7.44 0.97
C ASN A 101 -5.17 -6.89 2.12
N CYS A 102 -4.05 -6.22 1.82
CA CYS A 102 -3.19 -5.67 2.85
C CYS A 102 -3.78 -4.41 3.48
N SER A 103 -3.46 -4.19 4.75
CA SER A 103 -3.64 -2.88 5.39
C SER A 103 -2.36 -2.06 5.25
N LEU A 104 -2.36 -1.04 4.40
CA LEU A 104 -1.20 -0.20 4.05
C LEU A 104 -1.47 1.27 4.37
N GLN A 105 -2.29 1.56 5.38
CA GLN A 105 -2.63 2.94 5.76
C GLN A 105 -1.42 3.63 6.40
N ASN A 106 -1.22 4.91 6.05
CA ASN A 106 -0.16 5.76 6.60
C ASN A 106 1.27 5.21 6.43
N ILE A 107 1.59 4.53 5.32
CA ILE A 107 2.97 4.10 5.06
C ILE A 107 3.84 5.29 4.65
N PHE A 108 5.13 5.22 4.99
CA PHE A 108 6.11 6.20 4.57
C PHE A 108 6.88 5.69 3.36
N SER A 109 6.47 6.06 2.15
CA SER A 109 6.99 5.47 0.91
C SER A 109 7.79 6.44 0.03
N ASN A 110 8.36 7.49 0.60
CA ASN A 110 9.21 8.42 -0.14
C ASN A 110 10.32 7.67 -0.91
N SER A 111 10.43 7.94 -2.21
CA SER A 111 11.37 7.30 -3.14
C SER A 111 11.17 5.79 -3.33
N ALA A 112 10.11 5.20 -2.79
CA ALA A 112 9.79 3.79 -2.99
C ALA A 112 9.35 3.53 -4.43
N ARG A 113 9.58 2.30 -4.91
CA ARG A 113 9.19 1.82 -6.24
C ARG A 113 8.29 0.61 -6.10
N PHE A 114 7.02 0.78 -6.45
CA PHE A 114 6.02 -0.28 -6.57
C PHE A 114 5.73 -0.49 -8.05
N ILE A 115 6.40 -1.46 -8.67
CA ILE A 115 6.30 -1.73 -10.11
C ILE A 115 5.61 -3.07 -10.29
N ASP A 116 4.58 -3.11 -11.14
CA ASP A 116 3.79 -4.32 -11.43
C ASP A 116 3.22 -4.99 -10.15
N CYS A 117 2.88 -4.18 -9.15
CA CYS A 117 2.36 -4.65 -7.87
C CYS A 117 0.85 -4.89 -7.91
N ASP A 118 0.39 -5.92 -7.18
CA ASP A 118 -1.02 -6.19 -7.00
C ASP A 118 -1.52 -5.65 -5.66
N PHE A 119 -2.35 -4.62 -5.71
CA PHE A 119 -2.98 -3.98 -4.55
C PHE A 119 -4.46 -4.35 -4.43
N SER A 120 -4.94 -5.41 -5.09
CA SER A 120 -6.35 -5.75 -5.10
C SER A 120 -6.89 -5.97 -3.68
N GLY A 121 -7.97 -5.27 -3.31
CA GLY A 121 -8.53 -5.32 -1.96
C GLY A 121 -7.69 -4.66 -0.88
N ALA A 122 -6.53 -4.07 -1.23
CA ALA A 122 -5.68 -3.38 -0.26
C ALA A 122 -6.32 -2.08 0.20
N ASP A 123 -5.96 -1.68 1.41
CA ASP A 123 -6.35 -0.41 2.00
C ASP A 123 -5.17 0.57 1.98
N LEU A 124 -5.21 1.49 1.02
CA LEU A 124 -4.20 2.53 0.79
C LEU A 124 -4.64 3.91 1.32
N ARG A 125 -5.67 3.97 2.17
CA ARG A 125 -6.17 5.24 2.71
C ARG A 125 -5.10 6.01 3.48
N GLU A 126 -5.26 7.33 3.51
CA GLU A 126 -4.41 8.26 4.28
C GLU A 126 -2.92 8.26 3.87
N ASN A 127 -2.59 7.73 2.68
CA ASN A 127 -1.21 7.72 2.20
C ASN A 127 -0.82 9.00 1.46
N ASN A 128 0.48 9.28 1.42
CA ASN A 128 1.05 10.31 0.56
C ASN A 128 2.03 9.71 -0.44
N PHE A 129 1.59 9.60 -1.69
CA PHE A 129 2.36 9.01 -2.79
C PHE A 129 3.06 10.01 -3.70
N LEU A 130 3.09 11.32 -3.38
CA LEU A 130 3.71 12.35 -4.25
C LEU A 130 5.17 12.08 -4.63
N LYS A 131 5.91 11.36 -3.78
CA LYS A 131 7.31 10.96 -4.04
C LYS A 131 7.47 9.45 -4.18
N THR A 132 6.38 8.74 -4.42
CA THR A 132 6.36 7.29 -4.60
C THR A 132 6.18 7.00 -6.08
N ARG A 133 6.97 6.09 -6.63
CA ARG A 133 6.77 5.62 -7.99
C ARG A 133 5.89 4.38 -7.96
N ILE A 134 4.67 4.50 -8.46
CA ILE A 134 3.78 3.38 -8.71
C ILE A 134 3.72 3.20 -10.23
N THR A 135 4.00 2.02 -10.75
CA THR A 135 4.00 1.77 -12.20
C THR A 135 3.25 0.48 -12.46
N ASN A 136 2.26 0.52 -13.36
CA ASN A 136 1.38 -0.61 -13.69
C ASN A 136 0.74 -1.31 -12.46
N PRO A 137 0.11 -0.57 -11.53
CA PRO A 137 -0.55 -1.19 -10.38
C PRO A 137 -1.84 -1.93 -10.78
N PHE A 138 -2.19 -2.98 -10.05
CA PHE A 138 -3.52 -3.56 -10.07
C PHE A 138 -4.34 -3.07 -8.87
N PHE A 139 -5.36 -2.24 -9.10
CA PHE A 139 -6.16 -1.58 -8.05
C PHE A 139 -7.58 -2.13 -7.84
N LYS A 140 -7.83 -3.41 -8.16
CA LYS A 140 -9.19 -3.94 -8.07
C LYS A 140 -9.71 -3.91 -6.63
N ASN A 141 -10.80 -3.19 -6.37
CA ASN A 141 -11.38 -3.03 -5.04
C ASN A 141 -10.41 -2.42 -4.00
N THR A 142 -9.45 -1.59 -4.42
CA THR A 142 -8.48 -0.94 -3.53
C THR A 142 -9.06 0.32 -2.92
N LEU A 143 -8.94 0.52 -1.61
CA LEU A 143 -9.42 1.73 -0.94
C LEU A 143 -8.38 2.85 -1.01
N ILE A 144 -8.77 4.04 -1.46
CA ILE A 144 -7.89 5.19 -1.72
C ILE A 144 -8.42 6.50 -1.12
N SER A 145 -9.43 6.46 -0.24
CA SER A 145 -9.91 7.64 0.48
C SER A 145 -8.78 8.39 1.17
N ASN A 146 -8.76 9.71 1.02
CA ASN A 146 -7.77 10.62 1.61
C ASN A 146 -6.31 10.33 1.20
N THR A 147 -6.09 9.57 0.13
CA THR A 147 -4.76 9.33 -0.43
C THR A 147 -4.35 10.52 -1.28
N ILE A 148 -3.19 11.11 -1.00
CA ILE A 148 -2.52 12.03 -1.91
C ILE A 148 -1.81 11.17 -2.97
N GLY A 149 -2.23 11.33 -4.22
CA GLY A 149 -1.82 10.45 -5.32
C GLY A 149 -0.36 10.61 -5.77
N ASP A 150 0.10 9.66 -6.58
CA ASP A 150 1.40 9.68 -7.26
C ASP A 150 1.39 10.53 -8.54
N MET A 151 0.27 11.18 -8.84
CA MET A 151 0.03 11.97 -10.06
C MET A 151 0.04 11.16 -11.37
N GLU A 152 0.33 9.86 -11.32
CA GLU A 152 0.29 8.94 -12.45
C GLU A 152 -0.95 8.05 -12.39
N ASN A 153 -1.11 7.25 -11.33
CA ASN A 153 -2.14 6.22 -11.24
C ASN A 153 -3.28 6.62 -10.30
N ILE A 154 -2.94 7.24 -9.16
CA ILE A 154 -3.87 7.87 -8.24
C ILE A 154 -3.64 9.37 -8.36
N CYS A 155 -4.73 10.12 -8.45
CA CYS A 155 -4.72 11.58 -8.40
C CYS A 155 -5.55 12.04 -7.21
N SER A 156 -5.23 13.24 -6.72
CA SER A 156 -5.95 13.84 -5.61
C SER A 156 -6.18 15.33 -5.85
N LEU A 157 -7.35 15.82 -5.44
CA LEU A 157 -7.72 17.23 -5.49
C LEU A 157 -8.22 17.66 -4.12
N GLN A 158 -7.77 18.81 -3.66
CA GLN A 158 -8.35 19.47 -2.50
C GLN A 158 -9.41 20.46 -2.98
N VAL A 159 -10.63 20.30 -2.48
CA VAL A 159 -11.76 21.17 -2.81
C VAL A 159 -12.44 21.56 -1.50
N GLU A 160 -12.34 22.83 -1.14
CA GLU A 160 -12.79 23.31 0.17
C GLU A 160 -12.19 22.44 1.29
N ASN A 161 -13.04 21.81 2.12
CA ASN A 161 -12.63 20.92 3.21
C ASN A 161 -12.58 19.44 2.81
N PHE A 162 -12.78 19.11 1.53
CA PHE A 162 -12.80 17.74 1.03
C PHE A 162 -11.52 17.38 0.26
N SER A 163 -10.98 16.21 0.58
CA SER A 163 -10.03 15.52 -0.27
C SER A 163 -10.81 14.59 -1.21
N ILE A 164 -10.54 14.74 -2.51
CA ILE A 164 -11.06 13.87 -3.56
C ILE A 164 -9.88 13.08 -4.10
N SER A 165 -9.87 11.77 -3.87
CA SER A 165 -8.86 10.86 -4.41
C SER A 165 -9.51 10.01 -5.49
N PHE A 166 -8.84 9.79 -6.62
CA PHE A 166 -9.41 9.01 -7.71
C PHE A 166 -8.34 8.28 -8.51
N ASN A 167 -8.72 7.16 -9.11
CA ASN A 167 -7.91 6.42 -10.06
C ASN A 167 -8.72 6.19 -11.36
N SER A 168 -8.27 5.28 -12.23
CA SER A 168 -8.98 4.96 -13.48
C SER A 168 -10.30 4.19 -13.30
N GLN A 169 -10.63 3.76 -12.07
CA GLN A 169 -11.77 2.89 -11.76
C GLN A 169 -12.75 3.57 -10.78
N ASP A 170 -12.22 4.24 -9.76
CA ASP A 170 -12.95 4.69 -8.58
C ASP A 170 -12.68 6.17 -8.27
N ILE A 171 -13.66 6.80 -7.62
CA ILE A 171 -13.54 8.12 -7.00
C ILE A 171 -13.90 7.96 -5.52
N ALA A 172 -13.08 8.54 -4.66
CA ALA A 172 -13.27 8.63 -3.23
C ALA A 172 -13.41 10.10 -2.81
N ILE A 173 -14.51 10.44 -2.14
CA ILE A 173 -14.76 11.77 -1.55
C ILE A 173 -15.02 11.56 -0.06
N GLY A 174 -14.07 11.94 0.78
CA GLY A 174 -14.07 11.58 2.19
C GLY A 174 -14.12 10.06 2.39
N CYS A 175 -15.04 9.58 3.23
CA CYS A 175 -15.18 8.14 3.54
C CYS A 175 -15.93 7.34 2.47
N LYS A 176 -16.54 7.99 1.48
CA LYS A 176 -17.31 7.31 0.43
C LYS A 176 -16.44 7.11 -0.81
N GLN A 177 -16.29 5.86 -1.22
CA GLN A 177 -15.60 5.48 -2.44
C GLN A 177 -16.51 4.59 -3.27
N GLU A 178 -16.69 4.96 -4.52
CA GLU A 178 -17.53 4.25 -5.47
C GLU A 178 -16.90 4.32 -6.87
N SER A 179 -17.34 3.43 -7.76
CA SER A 179 -16.86 3.42 -9.14
C SER A 179 -17.20 4.72 -9.87
N ILE A 180 -16.38 5.09 -10.86
CA ILE A 180 -16.64 6.24 -11.74
C ILE A 180 -18.04 6.15 -12.38
N SER A 181 -18.48 4.95 -12.75
CA SER A 181 -19.81 4.72 -13.31
C SER A 181 -20.92 5.05 -12.32
N TRP A 182 -20.76 4.65 -11.06
CA TRP A 182 -21.72 4.97 -10.00
C TRP A 182 -21.80 6.50 -9.82
N TRP A 183 -20.65 7.17 -9.71
CA TRP A 183 -20.59 8.62 -9.56
C TRP A 183 -21.21 9.40 -10.72
N LYS A 184 -21.13 8.88 -11.96
CA LYS A 184 -21.80 9.49 -13.13
C LYS A 184 -23.33 9.46 -13.02
N ASN A 185 -23.89 8.49 -12.30
CA ASN A 185 -25.33 8.22 -12.24
C ASN A 185 -25.99 8.51 -10.89
N VAL A 186 -25.19 8.89 -9.88
CA VAL A 186 -25.66 9.11 -8.51
C VAL A 186 -26.70 10.22 -8.41
N LYS A 187 -27.76 10.00 -7.63
CA LYS A 187 -28.74 11.02 -7.27
C LYS A 187 -28.35 11.72 -5.96
N ASN A 188 -28.79 12.97 -5.78
CA ASN A 188 -28.52 13.74 -4.56
C ASN A 188 -28.96 13.02 -3.26
N GLU A 189 -30.03 12.24 -3.32
CA GLU A 189 -30.53 11.45 -2.19
C GLU A 189 -29.53 10.36 -1.74
N GLU A 190 -28.72 9.83 -2.66
CA GLU A 190 -27.73 8.78 -2.41
C GLU A 190 -26.36 9.36 -1.97
N LEU A 191 -26.19 10.67 -2.11
CA LEU A 191 -24.99 11.40 -1.68
C LEU A 191 -25.04 11.80 -0.20
N ASN A 192 -26.23 11.83 0.40
CA ASN A 192 -26.40 12.30 1.76
C ASN A 192 -25.65 11.39 2.75
N ASP A 193 -24.48 11.86 3.19
CA ASP A 193 -23.66 11.22 4.22
C ASP A 193 -23.96 11.77 5.63
N GLY A 194 -25.05 12.54 5.77
CA GLY A 194 -25.40 13.26 6.98
C GLY A 194 -24.73 14.63 7.11
N ARG A 195 -23.96 15.08 6.12
CA ARG A 195 -23.39 16.44 6.06
C ARG A 195 -24.03 17.27 4.95
N GLU A 196 -24.42 18.49 5.29
CA GLU A 196 -25.08 19.41 4.36
C GLU A 196 -24.15 19.87 3.21
N ASP A 197 -22.85 19.94 3.45
CA ASP A 197 -21.85 20.46 2.51
C ASP A 197 -21.48 19.46 1.41
N TYR A 198 -21.61 18.15 1.64
CA TYR A 198 -21.19 17.12 0.70
C TYR A 198 -21.91 17.21 -0.66
N THR A 199 -23.24 17.35 -0.62
CA THR A 199 -24.06 17.44 -1.83
C THR A 199 -23.82 18.77 -2.57
N GLN A 200 -23.53 19.84 -1.83
CA GLN A 200 -23.18 21.13 -2.40
C GLN A 200 -21.83 21.06 -3.13
N VAL A 201 -20.80 20.51 -2.50
CA VAL A 201 -19.47 20.31 -3.09
C VAL A 201 -19.56 19.41 -4.32
N TRP A 202 -20.29 18.29 -4.24
CA TRP A 202 -20.48 17.44 -5.41
C TRP A 202 -21.11 18.21 -6.59
N ASN A 203 -22.20 18.93 -6.35
CA ASN A 203 -22.88 19.65 -7.43
C ASN A 203 -22.06 20.82 -7.98
N ALA A 204 -21.23 21.47 -7.17
CA ALA A 204 -20.36 22.54 -7.62
C ALA A 204 -19.16 22.04 -8.46
N TYR A 205 -18.61 20.86 -8.14
CA TYR A 205 -17.31 20.43 -8.67
C TYR A 205 -17.33 19.17 -9.56
N LYS A 206 -18.45 18.43 -9.65
CA LYS A 206 -18.51 17.20 -10.48
C LYS A 206 -18.12 17.40 -11.93
N ASP A 207 -18.53 18.51 -12.56
CA ASP A 207 -18.27 18.75 -13.98
C ASP A 207 -16.76 18.95 -14.26
N ILE A 208 -16.07 19.69 -13.40
CA ILE A 208 -14.62 19.89 -13.52
C ILE A 208 -13.86 18.61 -13.15
N LEU A 209 -14.31 17.88 -12.14
CA LEU A 209 -13.74 16.59 -11.75
C LEU A 209 -13.76 15.60 -12.92
N PHE A 210 -14.92 15.43 -13.59
CA PHE A 210 -15.02 14.54 -14.73
C PHE A 210 -14.22 15.01 -15.95
N LYS A 211 -14.10 16.32 -16.19
CA LYS A 211 -13.17 16.83 -17.22
C LYS A 211 -11.73 16.40 -16.94
N ILE A 212 -11.28 16.52 -15.68
CA ILE A 212 -9.93 16.11 -15.26
C ILE A 212 -9.76 14.60 -15.44
N ILE A 213 -10.71 13.80 -14.96
CA ILE A 213 -10.68 12.33 -15.06
C ILE A 213 -10.61 11.88 -16.53
N ASN A 214 -11.44 12.46 -17.41
CA ASN A 214 -11.46 12.08 -18.82
C ASN A 214 -10.14 12.44 -19.52
N ILE A 215 -9.55 13.61 -19.22
CA ILE A 215 -8.23 13.99 -19.73
C ILE A 215 -7.15 13.01 -19.23
N LYS A 216 -7.24 12.63 -17.95
CA LYS A 216 -6.22 11.81 -17.30
C LYS A 216 -6.24 10.36 -17.77
N TYR A 217 -7.41 9.77 -17.94
CA TYR A 217 -7.57 8.33 -18.19
C TYR A 217 -8.15 7.98 -19.57
N ASN A 218 -8.52 8.98 -20.38
CA ASN A 218 -9.13 8.78 -21.70
C ASN A 218 -10.42 7.93 -21.65
N ILE A 219 -11.33 8.26 -20.73
CA ILE A 219 -12.63 7.58 -20.48
C ILE A 219 -13.84 8.53 -20.55
#